data_AF-A0A1M4EQT1-F1
#
_entry.id   AF-A0A1M4EQT1-F1
#
_cell.length_a   1.000
_cell.length_b   1.000
_cell.length_c   1.000
_cell.angle_alpha   90.00
_cell.angle_beta   90.00
_cell.angle_gamma   90.00
#
_symmetry.space_group_name_H-M   'P 1'
#
loop_
_entity.id
_entity.type
_entity.pdbx_description
1 polymer ?
#
loop_
_entity_poly.entity_id
_entity_poly.type
_entity_poly.pdbx_seq_one_letter_code
_entity_poly.pdbx_strand_id
1 'polypeptide(L)'
;MSLEACLWITPKIFDDLDDPGPGVAAFFDHHAEWLTDRPVTIVFCAGNGDHVLNYAGRDAWDHRFDWARYNCFALAPGGPAAATRAHNQDWLARVRDGGERSFNPYSAGPMFVLSEQPMDYRTLAGVYAAVRAEAERRGLRVSLLEYLEPGPEFCRSEWKTQRHPEVAAGTADAGGHIVPGVIDVTAPLSADPRPYAAFPGGVAAGLPAGDFVAAQTAAFTADFGLDGVLLGNQFGLVGFWHPDNAPPLTPERSAGIERFFLRLREAMGDGLVYWMDTYWRAEVERSAWGMTDAAYRSLDAILVSTFAVLVERTEIVPNLLSKAALGGPRPLLGLDFVDPWYWYRTYLDDRRTYLYQREVLAAHAGSVAGVSFFANDTFGHFVPESELAATFEAVRKADVQEGRPSGGGVNRP
;
A
#
# COMPACT_ATOMS: atom_id res chain seq x y z
N MET A 1 -18.50 15.71 -7.19
CA MET A 1 -18.34 14.24 -7.13
C MET A 1 -18.14 13.89 -5.68
N SER A 2 -18.79 12.85 -5.17
CA SER A 2 -18.60 12.38 -3.78
C SER A 2 -17.15 11.93 -3.56
N LEU A 3 -16.71 11.94 -2.30
CA LEU A 3 -15.39 11.43 -1.92
C LEU A 3 -15.18 9.99 -2.42
N GLU A 4 -14.06 9.74 -3.08
CA GLU A 4 -13.63 8.38 -3.48
C GLU A 4 -13.48 7.48 -2.25
N ALA A 5 -13.90 6.23 -2.40
CA ALA A 5 -13.68 5.15 -1.45
C ALA A 5 -12.49 4.30 -1.90
N CYS A 6 -11.35 4.45 -1.24
CA CYS A 6 -10.17 3.62 -1.47
C CYS A 6 -10.04 2.59 -0.34
N LEU A 7 -10.30 1.32 -0.61
CA LEU A 7 -10.26 0.26 0.39
C LEU A 7 -9.15 -0.73 0.08
N TRP A 8 -8.40 -1.08 1.11
CA TRP A 8 -7.32 -2.03 1.01
C TRP A 8 -7.76 -3.37 1.56
N ILE A 9 -7.57 -4.42 0.77
CA ILE A 9 -7.89 -5.79 1.17
C ILE A 9 -6.69 -6.70 0.95
N THR A 10 -6.55 -7.70 1.80
CA THR A 10 -5.51 -8.72 1.68
C THR A 10 -6.13 -10.11 1.48
N PRO A 11 -5.37 -11.11 0.99
CA PRO A 11 -5.88 -12.48 0.86
C PRO A 11 -6.37 -13.10 2.17
N LYS A 12 -6.06 -12.50 3.33
CA LYS A 12 -6.46 -12.96 4.66
C LYS A 12 -7.97 -13.01 4.86
N ILE A 13 -8.75 -12.32 4.03
CA ILE A 13 -10.22 -12.33 4.08
C ILE A 13 -10.83 -13.61 3.48
N PHE A 14 -10.02 -14.47 2.87
CA PHE A 14 -10.47 -15.70 2.22
C PHE A 14 -10.16 -16.92 3.09
N ASP A 15 -11.19 -17.69 3.41
CA ASP A 15 -11.02 -19.00 4.06
C ASP A 15 -10.38 -20.02 3.11
N ASP A 16 -10.66 -19.92 1.80
CA ASP A 16 -10.09 -20.74 0.72
C ASP A 16 -9.65 -19.83 -0.43
N LEU A 17 -8.36 -19.83 -0.76
CA LEU A 17 -7.82 -19.01 -1.84
C LEU A 17 -8.28 -19.49 -3.23
N ASP A 18 -8.61 -20.78 -3.39
CA ASP A 18 -9.09 -21.35 -4.65
C ASP A 18 -10.59 -21.10 -4.87
N ASP A 19 -11.31 -20.69 -3.82
CA ASP A 19 -12.70 -20.20 -3.89
C ASP A 19 -12.86 -18.85 -3.16
N PRO A 20 -12.41 -17.73 -3.77
CA PRO A 20 -12.47 -16.42 -3.13
C PRO A 20 -13.88 -15.81 -3.09
N GLY A 21 -14.85 -16.41 -3.79
CA GLY A 21 -16.20 -15.86 -3.97
C GLY A 21 -16.91 -15.46 -2.66
N PRO A 22 -16.96 -16.34 -1.63
CA PRO A 22 -17.59 -16.02 -0.35
C PRO A 22 -16.96 -14.81 0.36
N GLY A 23 -15.63 -14.73 0.42
CA GLY A 23 -14.93 -13.62 1.07
C GLY A 23 -15.10 -12.29 0.32
N VAL A 24 -15.09 -12.33 -1.01
CA VAL A 24 -15.39 -11.16 -1.85
C VAL A 24 -16.82 -10.68 -1.61
N ALA A 25 -17.81 -11.56 -1.63
CA ALA A 25 -19.21 -11.19 -1.38
C ALA A 25 -19.38 -10.56 0.01
N ALA A 26 -18.78 -11.17 1.04
CA ALA A 26 -18.80 -10.65 2.40
C ALA A 26 -18.16 -9.25 2.50
N PHE A 27 -17.04 -9.01 1.81
CA PHE A 27 -16.41 -7.69 1.74
C PHE A 27 -17.37 -6.64 1.17
N PHE A 28 -18.02 -6.91 0.04
CA PHE A 28 -18.94 -5.96 -0.57
C PHE A 28 -20.22 -5.75 0.26
N ASP A 29 -20.70 -6.78 0.95
CA ASP A 29 -21.86 -6.67 1.87
C ASP A 29 -21.52 -5.77 3.07
N HIS A 30 -20.38 -6.02 3.70
CA HIS A 30 -19.94 -5.28 4.89
C HIS A 30 -19.74 -3.79 4.61
N HIS A 31 -19.31 -3.44 3.39
CA HIS A 31 -19.00 -2.07 3.00
C HIS A 31 -20.07 -1.44 2.10
N ALA A 32 -21.24 -2.07 1.91
CA ALA A 32 -22.23 -1.64 0.91
C ALA A 32 -22.68 -0.17 1.05
N GLU A 33 -22.92 0.31 2.28
CA GLU A 33 -23.28 1.71 2.55
C GLU A 33 -22.20 2.66 2.02
N TRP A 34 -20.95 2.28 2.20
CA TRP A 34 -19.82 3.09 1.78
C TRP A 34 -19.64 3.05 0.28
N LEU A 35 -19.70 1.89 -0.36
CA LEU A 35 -19.39 1.77 -1.79
C LEU A 35 -20.44 2.41 -2.71
N THR A 36 -21.65 2.66 -2.21
CA THR A 36 -22.76 3.20 -2.99
C THR A 36 -22.53 4.67 -3.40
N ASP A 37 -22.92 5.02 -4.63
CA ASP A 37 -22.93 6.38 -5.20
C ASP A 37 -21.59 7.14 -5.18
N ARG A 38 -20.46 6.43 -5.22
CA ARG A 38 -19.13 7.04 -5.26
C ARG A 38 -18.13 6.28 -6.13
N PRO A 39 -17.02 6.92 -6.53
CA PRO A 39 -15.89 6.20 -7.10
C PRO A 39 -15.33 5.21 -6.08
N VAL A 40 -15.12 3.96 -6.50
CA VAL A 40 -14.56 2.91 -5.65
C VAL A 40 -13.22 2.48 -6.22
N THR A 41 -12.21 2.46 -5.38
CA THR A 41 -10.91 1.87 -5.65
C THR A 41 -10.66 0.78 -4.62
N ILE A 42 -10.35 -0.42 -5.10
CA ILE A 42 -9.90 -1.53 -4.26
C ILE A 42 -8.41 -1.72 -4.53
N VAL A 43 -7.62 -1.64 -3.48
CA VAL A 43 -6.19 -1.95 -3.49
C VAL A 43 -6.04 -3.36 -2.95
N PHE A 44 -5.76 -4.30 -3.84
CA PHE A 44 -5.45 -5.66 -3.44
C PHE A 44 -3.98 -5.74 -3.03
N CYS A 45 -3.72 -6.34 -1.89
CA CYS A 45 -2.37 -6.50 -1.37
C CYS A 45 -2.02 -7.98 -1.30
N ALA A 46 -1.72 -8.57 -2.46
CA ALA A 46 -1.36 -9.98 -2.55
C ALA A 46 -0.08 -10.27 -1.77
N GLY A 47 0.86 -9.34 -1.83
CA GLY A 47 2.14 -9.41 -1.15
C GLY A 47 2.81 -8.05 -1.10
N ASN A 48 4.13 -8.04 -0.95
CA ASN A 48 4.93 -6.80 -0.88
C ASN A 48 5.47 -6.36 -2.24
N GLY A 49 4.83 -6.77 -3.33
CA GLY A 49 5.30 -6.54 -4.70
C GLY A 49 6.39 -7.51 -5.20
N ASP A 50 7.00 -8.37 -4.38
CA ASP A 50 8.00 -9.34 -4.87
C ASP A 50 7.39 -10.33 -5.90
N HIS A 51 6.10 -10.64 -5.77
CA HIS A 51 5.34 -11.41 -6.76
C HIS A 51 5.24 -10.68 -8.11
N VAL A 52 5.11 -9.34 -8.12
CA VAL A 52 5.17 -8.55 -9.37
C VAL A 52 6.58 -8.59 -9.95
N LEU A 53 7.60 -8.40 -9.12
CA LEU A 53 8.99 -8.32 -9.55
C LEU A 53 9.57 -9.66 -10.06
N ASN A 54 9.05 -10.80 -9.61
CA ASN A 54 9.43 -12.12 -10.11
C ASN A 54 8.55 -12.65 -11.25
N TYR A 55 7.46 -11.98 -11.60
CA TYR A 55 6.49 -12.48 -12.58
C TYR A 55 7.11 -12.66 -13.97
N ALA A 56 6.99 -13.86 -14.55
CA ALA A 56 7.61 -14.21 -15.83
C ALA A 56 6.64 -14.18 -17.03
N GLY A 57 5.39 -13.73 -16.83
CA GLY A 57 4.35 -13.70 -17.86
C GLY A 57 3.34 -14.85 -17.72
N ARG A 58 2.35 -14.88 -18.62
CA ARG A 58 1.18 -15.78 -18.51
C ARG A 58 1.51 -17.27 -18.47
N ASP A 59 2.57 -17.68 -19.15
CA ASP A 59 3.01 -19.08 -19.16
C ASP A 59 3.51 -19.55 -17.77
N ALA A 60 3.82 -18.62 -16.87
CA ALA A 60 4.22 -18.89 -15.50
C ALA A 60 3.05 -18.84 -14.50
N TRP A 61 1.79 -18.91 -14.95
CA TRP A 61 0.66 -18.74 -14.03
C TRP A 61 0.55 -19.83 -12.95
N ASP A 62 1.09 -21.01 -13.20
CA ASP A 62 1.15 -22.09 -12.20
C ASP A 62 2.37 -21.97 -11.26
N HIS A 63 3.19 -20.91 -11.40
CA HIS A 63 4.30 -20.65 -10.49
C HIS A 63 3.79 -20.04 -9.19
N ARG A 64 4.30 -20.56 -8.08
CA ARG A 64 3.99 -20.07 -6.74
C ARG A 64 4.82 -18.86 -6.37
N PHE A 65 4.25 -18.02 -5.54
CA PHE A 65 4.95 -16.94 -4.84
C PHE A 65 4.53 -16.92 -3.37
N ASP A 66 5.29 -16.21 -2.53
CA ASP A 66 4.95 -16.03 -1.13
C ASP A 66 4.06 -14.79 -0.99
N TRP A 67 2.87 -14.96 -0.43
CA TRP A 67 1.87 -13.91 -0.29
C TRP A 67 1.85 -13.34 1.14
N ALA A 68 1.07 -12.29 1.38
CA ALA A 68 1.00 -11.52 2.63
C ALA A 68 0.39 -12.25 3.83
N ARG A 69 0.78 -13.51 4.08
CA ARG A 69 0.30 -14.38 5.17
C ARG A 69 0.98 -14.14 6.50
N TYR A 70 2.03 -13.33 6.53
CA TYR A 70 2.75 -12.97 7.74
C TYR A 70 2.10 -11.73 8.38
N ASN A 71 2.24 -11.57 9.69
CA ASN A 71 1.88 -10.33 10.38
C ASN A 71 3.11 -9.50 10.79
N CYS A 72 4.16 -9.55 9.97
CA CYS A 72 5.49 -9.07 10.32
C CYS A 72 6.50 -9.24 9.19
N PHE A 73 7.71 -8.69 9.38
CA PHE A 73 8.83 -8.93 8.47
C PHE A 73 9.16 -10.43 8.37
N ALA A 74 9.23 -10.93 7.14
CA ALA A 74 9.67 -12.30 6.88
C ALA A 74 11.21 -12.46 6.86
N LEU A 75 11.94 -11.39 7.21
CA LEU A 75 13.40 -11.35 7.20
C LEU A 75 13.99 -11.61 8.59
N ALA A 76 14.49 -12.82 8.82
CA ALA A 76 15.54 -13.02 9.81
C ALA A 76 16.52 -14.13 9.37
N PRO A 77 17.79 -14.06 9.80
CA PRO A 77 18.71 -15.19 9.72
C PRO A 77 18.09 -16.44 10.35
N GLY A 78 18.03 -17.55 9.60
CA GLY A 78 17.39 -18.80 10.05
C GLY A 78 15.93 -18.99 9.59
N GLY A 79 15.38 -18.05 8.81
CA GLY A 79 14.05 -18.14 8.19
C GLY A 79 12.90 -17.72 9.12
N PRO A 80 11.64 -17.70 8.62
CA PRO A 80 10.53 -17.11 9.34
C PRO A 80 10.24 -17.74 10.70
N ALA A 81 10.40 -19.06 10.86
CA ALA A 81 10.18 -19.72 12.15
C ALA A 81 11.15 -19.23 13.23
N ALA A 82 12.42 -19.02 12.88
CA ALA A 82 13.42 -18.47 13.79
C ALA A 82 13.13 -16.99 14.11
N ALA A 83 12.75 -16.21 13.08
CA ALA A 83 12.31 -14.82 13.22
C ALA A 83 11.15 -14.69 14.21
N THR A 84 10.08 -15.45 13.98
CA THR A 84 8.87 -15.48 14.80
C THR A 84 9.19 -15.86 16.24
N ARG A 85 10.02 -16.88 16.47
CA ARG A 85 10.37 -17.29 17.83
C ARG A 85 11.16 -16.22 18.57
N ALA A 86 12.18 -15.64 17.93
CA ALA A 86 13.01 -14.60 18.53
C ALA A 86 12.16 -13.37 18.88
N HIS A 87 11.33 -12.90 17.93
CA HIS A 87 10.41 -11.80 18.16
C HIS A 87 9.42 -12.09 19.30
N ASN A 88 8.78 -13.26 19.29
CA ASN A 88 7.80 -13.58 20.32
C ASN A 88 8.42 -13.70 21.72
N GLN A 89 9.68 -14.13 21.81
CA GLN A 89 10.42 -14.14 23.08
C GLN A 89 10.69 -12.71 23.58
N ASP A 90 11.14 -11.83 22.69
CA ASP A 90 11.38 -10.41 22.98
C ASP A 90 10.08 -9.68 23.36
N TRP A 91 9.03 -9.83 22.56
CA TRP A 91 7.69 -9.31 22.86
C TRP A 91 7.16 -9.80 24.20
N LEU A 92 7.24 -11.11 24.50
CA LEU A 92 6.82 -11.65 25.79
C LEU A 92 7.64 -11.08 26.95
N ALA A 93 8.95 -10.89 26.78
CA ALA A 93 9.79 -10.27 27.81
C ALA A 93 9.32 -8.84 28.10
N ARG A 94 9.13 -8.01 27.06
CA ARG A 94 8.63 -6.63 27.21
C ARG A 94 7.26 -6.54 27.89
N VAL A 95 6.34 -7.42 27.51
CA VAL A 95 4.99 -7.47 28.10
C VAL A 95 5.02 -7.96 29.55
N ARG A 96 5.83 -8.97 29.88
CA ARG A 96 5.94 -9.54 31.23
C ARG A 96 6.65 -8.60 32.20
N ASP A 97 7.65 -7.86 31.74
CA ASP A 97 8.46 -6.97 32.57
C ASP A 97 7.79 -5.59 32.79
N GLY A 98 6.54 -5.42 32.32
CA GLY A 98 5.63 -4.33 32.71
C GLY A 98 5.91 -2.97 32.05
N GLY A 99 6.72 -2.92 31.00
CA GLY A 99 7.32 -1.66 30.52
C GLY A 99 6.52 -0.87 29.47
N GLU A 100 5.97 -1.50 28.43
CA GLU A 100 5.32 -0.72 27.36
C GLU A 100 4.40 -1.58 26.50
N ARG A 101 3.13 -1.15 26.35
CA ARG A 101 2.44 -1.37 25.07
C ARG A 101 3.22 -0.52 24.09
N SER A 102 3.99 -1.16 23.21
CA SER A 102 4.84 -0.41 22.30
C SER A 102 3.98 0.59 21.52
N PHE A 103 4.34 1.88 21.59
CA PHE A 103 3.80 2.91 20.70
C PHE A 103 4.10 2.59 19.23
N ASN A 104 5.04 1.68 19.02
CA ASN A 104 5.39 1.15 17.74
C ASN A 104 4.46 -0.03 17.35
N PRO A 105 3.66 0.08 16.27
CA PRO A 105 2.79 -0.99 15.80
C PRO A 105 3.54 -2.29 15.45
N TYR A 106 4.83 -2.21 15.08
CA TYR A 106 5.69 -3.36 14.77
C TYR A 106 5.94 -4.26 15.99
N SER A 107 5.94 -3.68 17.19
CA SER A 107 6.19 -4.37 18.46
C SER A 107 4.94 -4.52 19.32
N ALA A 108 3.77 -4.18 18.77
CA ALA A 108 2.50 -4.16 19.50
C ALA A 108 1.93 -5.56 19.78
N GLY A 109 2.37 -6.59 19.06
CA GLY A 109 1.85 -7.95 19.21
C GLY A 109 2.82 -9.07 18.82
N PRO A 110 2.40 -10.33 19.01
CA PRO A 110 3.17 -11.49 18.60
C PRO A 110 3.21 -11.63 17.08
N MET A 111 4.30 -12.19 16.57
CA MET A 111 4.45 -12.65 15.20
C MET A 111 3.85 -14.05 15.00
N PHE A 112 3.22 -14.27 13.85
CA PHE A 112 2.72 -15.57 13.41
C PHE A 112 2.54 -15.59 11.88
N VAL A 113 2.35 -16.80 11.35
CA VAL A 113 1.89 -17.04 9.98
C VAL A 113 0.40 -17.37 10.07
N LEU A 114 -0.44 -16.61 9.37
CA LEU A 114 -1.89 -16.78 9.45
C LEU A 114 -2.35 -18.05 8.73
N SER A 115 -1.76 -18.35 7.57
CA SER A 115 -2.22 -19.40 6.68
C SER A 115 -1.04 -20.12 6.01
N GLU A 116 -1.23 -21.42 5.77
CA GLU A 116 -0.30 -22.26 5.02
C GLU A 116 -0.74 -22.49 3.57
N GLN A 117 -1.88 -21.91 3.15
CA GLN A 117 -2.37 -22.07 1.79
C GLN A 117 -1.34 -21.51 0.79
N PRO A 118 -0.97 -22.27 -0.25
CA PRO A 118 -0.10 -21.76 -1.31
C PRO A 118 -0.86 -20.75 -2.16
N MET A 119 -0.14 -19.82 -2.79
CA MET A 119 -0.70 -18.96 -3.83
C MET A 119 0.20 -19.05 -5.05
N ASP A 120 -0.43 -19.34 -6.19
CA ASP A 120 0.16 -19.13 -7.51
C ASP A 120 -0.58 -18.00 -8.23
N TYR A 121 -0.05 -17.60 -9.38
CA TYR A 121 -0.60 -16.52 -10.18
C TYR A 121 -1.98 -16.87 -10.77
N ARG A 122 -2.32 -18.15 -10.96
CA ARG A 122 -3.65 -18.57 -11.40
C ARG A 122 -4.69 -18.35 -10.30
N THR A 123 -4.37 -18.74 -9.07
CA THR A 123 -5.19 -18.44 -7.89
C THR A 123 -5.37 -16.93 -7.74
N LEU A 124 -4.29 -16.14 -7.86
CA LEU A 124 -4.36 -14.68 -7.81
C LEU A 124 -5.27 -14.08 -8.90
N ALA A 125 -5.17 -14.57 -10.14
CA ALA A 125 -6.06 -14.15 -11.22
C ALA A 125 -7.54 -14.47 -10.91
N GLY A 126 -7.80 -15.62 -10.28
CA GLY A 126 -9.13 -16.01 -9.80
C GLY A 126 -9.70 -15.03 -8.77
N VAL A 127 -8.87 -14.56 -7.85
CA VAL A 127 -9.26 -13.54 -6.85
C VAL A 127 -9.67 -12.23 -7.53
N TYR A 128 -8.85 -11.69 -8.44
CA TYR A 128 -9.21 -10.45 -9.14
C TYR A 128 -10.48 -10.60 -9.97
N ALA A 129 -10.63 -11.74 -10.66
CA ALA A 129 -11.83 -12.04 -11.43
C ALA A 129 -13.08 -12.08 -10.54
N ALA A 130 -13.00 -12.67 -9.34
CA ALA A 130 -14.10 -12.69 -8.39
C ALA A 130 -14.49 -11.29 -7.91
N VAL A 131 -13.50 -10.43 -7.60
CA VAL A 131 -13.74 -9.02 -7.22
C VAL A 131 -14.46 -8.26 -8.34
N ARG A 132 -14.01 -8.43 -9.59
CA ARG A 132 -14.64 -7.79 -10.76
C ARG A 132 -16.07 -8.27 -10.98
N ALA A 133 -16.28 -9.59 -10.97
CA ALA A 133 -17.59 -10.19 -11.19
C ALA A 133 -18.60 -9.73 -10.12
N GLU A 134 -18.16 -9.66 -8.85
CA GLU A 134 -19.02 -9.21 -7.77
C GLU A 134 -19.34 -7.71 -7.85
N ALA A 135 -18.36 -6.87 -8.22
CA ALA A 135 -18.59 -5.46 -8.48
C ALA A 135 -19.61 -5.25 -9.62
N GLU A 136 -19.45 -5.97 -10.74
CA GLU A 136 -20.37 -5.93 -11.88
C GLU A 136 -21.78 -6.37 -11.47
N ARG A 137 -21.91 -7.47 -10.71
CA ARG A 137 -23.19 -7.96 -10.19
C ARG A 137 -23.92 -6.91 -9.35
N ARG A 138 -23.17 -6.06 -8.65
CA ARG A 138 -23.70 -4.98 -7.81
C ARG A 138 -23.86 -3.65 -8.56
N GLY A 139 -23.49 -3.59 -9.85
CA GLY A 139 -23.53 -2.35 -10.64
C GLY A 139 -22.50 -1.31 -10.18
N LEU A 140 -21.46 -1.72 -9.47
CA LEU A 140 -20.42 -0.82 -8.97
C LEU A 140 -19.29 -0.70 -9.99
N ARG A 141 -18.89 0.54 -10.27
CA ARG A 141 -17.65 0.81 -11.03
C ARG A 141 -16.48 0.84 -10.07
N VAL A 142 -15.71 -0.25 -10.04
CA VAL A 142 -14.54 -0.41 -9.19
C VAL A 142 -13.27 -0.27 -10.03
N SER A 143 -12.32 0.54 -9.55
CA SER A 143 -10.92 0.48 -9.96
C SER A 143 -10.19 -0.56 -9.10
N LEU A 144 -9.48 -1.51 -9.70
CA LEU A 144 -8.73 -2.54 -8.99
C LEU A 144 -7.22 -2.33 -9.20
N LEU A 145 -6.50 -2.08 -8.11
CA LEU A 145 -5.05 -1.83 -8.12
C LEU A 145 -4.31 -2.96 -7.39
N GLU A 146 -3.10 -3.28 -7.81
CA GLU A 146 -2.17 -4.08 -7.01
C GLU A 146 -1.27 -3.18 -6.15
N TYR A 147 -0.84 -3.69 -5.02
CA TYR A 147 0.05 -3.00 -4.09
C TYR A 147 1.52 -3.40 -4.27
N LEU A 148 2.40 -2.39 -4.32
CA LEU A 148 3.85 -2.57 -4.38
C LEU A 148 4.50 -1.90 -3.17
N GLU A 149 5.24 -2.71 -2.40
CA GLU A 149 6.07 -2.23 -1.30
C GLU A 149 7.53 -2.09 -1.71
N PRO A 150 8.22 -1.01 -1.29
CA PRO A 150 9.65 -0.86 -1.55
C PRO A 150 10.49 -1.81 -0.72
N GLY A 151 10.00 -2.20 0.46
CA GLY A 151 10.69 -3.06 1.42
C GLY A 151 10.20 -4.52 1.41
N PRO A 152 10.88 -5.40 2.14
CA PRO A 152 10.55 -6.83 2.28
C PRO A 152 9.58 -7.08 3.45
N GLU A 153 8.51 -6.30 3.52
CA GLU A 153 7.51 -6.40 4.58
C GLU A 153 6.56 -7.59 4.34
N PHE A 154 6.07 -8.25 5.39
CA PHE A 154 4.96 -9.23 5.42
C PHE A 154 4.92 -10.38 4.37
N CYS A 155 5.94 -10.55 3.54
CA CYS A 155 6.20 -11.66 2.63
C CYS A 155 7.71 -11.89 2.51
N ARG A 156 8.13 -13.10 2.18
CA ARG A 156 9.51 -13.32 1.71
C ARG A 156 9.70 -12.61 0.38
N SER A 157 10.90 -12.07 0.19
CA SER A 157 11.24 -11.31 -1.01
C SER A 157 12.46 -11.89 -1.70
N GLU A 158 12.27 -12.82 -2.64
CA GLU A 158 13.36 -13.43 -3.40
C GLU A 158 14.06 -12.39 -4.28
N TRP A 159 13.29 -11.57 -4.99
CA TRP A 159 13.84 -10.59 -5.92
C TRP A 159 14.70 -9.58 -5.17
N LYS A 160 14.17 -9.03 -4.08
CA LYS A 160 14.86 -8.00 -3.28
C LYS A 160 16.06 -8.56 -2.50
N THR A 161 15.96 -9.77 -1.92
CA THR A 161 16.99 -10.24 -0.96
C THR A 161 17.98 -11.25 -1.51
N GLN A 162 17.66 -11.95 -2.60
CA GLN A 162 18.51 -13.00 -3.15
C GLN A 162 19.00 -12.69 -4.55
N ARG A 163 18.13 -12.15 -5.41
CA ARG A 163 18.46 -11.91 -6.82
C ARG A 163 19.12 -10.57 -7.03
N HIS A 164 18.55 -9.52 -6.47
CA HIS A 164 19.01 -8.15 -6.62
C HIS A 164 19.26 -7.44 -5.27
N PRO A 165 20.05 -8.03 -4.35
CA PRO A 165 20.38 -7.37 -3.08
C PRO A 165 21.14 -6.05 -3.27
N GLU A 166 21.81 -5.84 -4.42
CA GLU A 166 22.54 -4.62 -4.73
C GLU A 166 21.63 -3.39 -4.87
N VAL A 167 20.36 -3.58 -5.24
CA VAL A 167 19.40 -2.47 -5.36
C VAL A 167 18.50 -2.37 -4.14
N ALA A 168 18.44 -3.41 -3.31
CA ALA A 168 17.67 -3.45 -2.07
C ALA A 168 18.54 -3.16 -0.83
N ALA A 169 19.61 -2.38 -0.97
CA ALA A 169 20.53 -2.07 0.13
C ALA A 169 20.04 -0.93 1.04
N GLY A 170 18.94 -0.26 0.67
CA GLY A 170 18.36 0.81 1.47
C GLY A 170 17.78 0.30 2.78
N THR A 171 17.67 1.22 3.74
CA THR A 171 17.01 0.96 5.02
C THR A 171 15.87 1.93 5.27
N ALA A 172 14.86 1.50 6.03
CA ALA A 172 13.85 2.37 6.64
C ALA A 172 13.84 2.17 8.15
N ASP A 173 13.54 3.24 8.91
CA ASP A 173 13.46 3.18 10.37
C ASP A 173 11.99 3.11 10.82
N ALA A 174 11.57 1.91 11.13
CA ALA A 174 10.22 1.59 11.59
C ALA A 174 10.13 1.79 13.12
N GLY A 175 10.26 3.04 13.58
CA GLY A 175 10.13 3.39 15.00
C GLY A 175 11.19 2.72 15.91
N GLY A 176 12.44 2.73 15.49
CA GLY A 176 13.60 2.11 16.15
C GLY A 176 13.98 0.74 15.58
N HIS A 177 13.21 0.20 14.63
CA HIS A 177 13.51 -1.04 13.93
C HIS A 177 14.02 -0.73 12.52
N ILE A 178 15.33 -0.88 12.30
CA ILE A 178 15.93 -0.67 10.98
C ILE A 178 15.59 -1.87 10.08
N VAL A 179 14.80 -1.59 9.04
CA VAL A 179 14.38 -2.54 8.01
C VAL A 179 15.33 -2.45 6.83
N PRO A 180 16.16 -3.46 6.55
CA PRO A 180 16.94 -3.52 5.32
C PRO A 180 16.06 -4.01 4.15
N GLY A 181 16.54 -3.88 2.91
CA GLY A 181 15.84 -4.45 1.76
C GLY A 181 15.00 -3.45 0.97
N VAL A 182 15.15 -2.15 1.23
CA VAL A 182 14.42 -1.09 0.52
C VAL A 182 15.02 -0.87 -0.86
N ILE A 183 14.18 -0.94 -1.90
CA ILE A 183 14.59 -0.71 -3.29
C ILE A 183 15.03 0.75 -3.51
N ASP A 184 16.27 0.93 -3.96
CA ASP A 184 16.75 2.16 -4.56
C ASP A 184 16.50 2.13 -6.07
N VAL A 185 15.49 2.86 -6.54
CA VAL A 185 15.13 2.94 -7.97
C VAL A 185 16.22 3.57 -8.84
N THR A 186 17.20 4.25 -8.23
CA THR A 186 18.32 4.87 -8.93
C THR A 186 19.52 3.93 -9.10
N ALA A 187 19.54 2.82 -8.36
CA ALA A 187 20.64 1.85 -8.41
C ALA A 187 20.62 1.03 -9.72
N PRO A 188 21.78 0.70 -10.30
CA PRO A 188 21.85 -0.19 -11.45
C PRO A 188 21.71 -1.65 -11.03
N LEU A 189 20.98 -2.44 -11.81
CA LEU A 189 20.85 -3.88 -11.67
C LEU A 189 22.08 -4.61 -12.19
N SER A 190 22.46 -5.70 -11.52
CA SER A 190 23.31 -6.73 -12.09
C SER A 190 22.58 -7.48 -13.21
N ALA A 191 23.32 -8.13 -14.11
CA ALA A 191 22.69 -9.00 -15.11
C ALA A 191 21.98 -10.17 -14.43
N ASP A 192 20.76 -10.46 -14.86
CA ASP A 192 20.00 -11.64 -14.44
C ASP A 192 19.43 -12.35 -15.68
N PRO A 193 19.87 -13.58 -15.99
CA PRO A 193 19.43 -14.29 -17.20
C PRO A 193 18.01 -14.86 -17.11
N ARG A 194 17.35 -14.79 -15.96
CA ARG A 194 16.00 -15.34 -15.78
C ARG A 194 14.96 -14.49 -16.51
N PRO A 195 13.93 -15.13 -17.10
CA PRO A 195 12.86 -14.41 -17.78
C PRO A 195 11.99 -13.64 -16.78
N TYR A 196 11.58 -12.45 -17.18
CA TYR A 196 10.56 -11.63 -16.54
C TYR A 196 9.51 -11.23 -17.59
N ALA A 197 8.31 -10.86 -17.17
CA ALA A 197 7.23 -10.47 -18.08
C ALA A 197 7.63 -9.32 -19.02
N ALA A 198 8.30 -8.29 -18.49
CA ALA A 198 8.82 -7.19 -19.30
C ALA A 198 10.18 -7.47 -19.95
N PHE A 199 10.89 -8.50 -19.50
CA PHE A 199 12.25 -8.85 -19.93
C PHE A 199 12.36 -10.36 -20.16
N PRO A 200 11.74 -10.91 -21.22
CA PRO A 200 11.68 -12.36 -21.45
C PRO A 200 13.06 -12.99 -21.71
N GLY A 201 14.04 -12.20 -22.16
CA GLY A 201 15.44 -12.63 -22.31
C GLY A 201 16.32 -12.40 -21.08
N GLY A 202 15.74 -11.94 -19.96
CA GLY A 202 16.46 -11.50 -18.77
C GLY A 202 16.88 -10.03 -18.79
N VAL A 203 17.47 -9.60 -17.68
CA VAL A 203 17.91 -8.24 -17.42
C VAL A 203 19.40 -8.11 -17.74
N ALA A 204 19.75 -7.10 -18.54
CA ALA A 204 21.14 -6.74 -18.79
C ALA A 204 21.74 -5.94 -17.63
N ALA A 205 23.04 -6.10 -17.38
CA ALA A 205 23.75 -5.33 -16.36
C ALA A 205 23.68 -3.82 -16.66
N GLY A 206 23.51 -3.02 -15.61
CA GLY A 206 23.46 -1.55 -15.69
C GLY A 206 22.08 -0.96 -15.96
N LEU A 207 21.03 -1.79 -16.14
CA LEU A 207 19.66 -1.30 -16.21
C LEU A 207 19.28 -0.63 -14.86
N PRO A 208 18.80 0.62 -14.84
CA PRO A 208 18.32 1.22 -13.60
C PRO A 208 17.15 0.41 -13.01
N ALA A 209 17.18 0.17 -11.70
CA ALA A 209 16.15 -0.61 -11.02
C ALA A 209 14.75 -0.02 -11.22
N GLY A 210 14.61 1.31 -11.20
CA GLY A 210 13.36 1.99 -11.48
C GLY A 210 12.77 1.69 -12.86
N ASP A 211 13.61 1.60 -13.89
CA ASP A 211 13.17 1.26 -15.25
C ASP A 211 12.64 -0.17 -15.32
N PHE A 212 13.31 -1.11 -14.64
CA PHE A 212 12.82 -2.48 -14.50
C PHE A 212 11.47 -2.52 -13.79
N VAL A 213 11.37 -1.91 -12.60
CA VAL A 213 10.14 -1.90 -11.79
C VAL A 213 8.99 -1.29 -12.57
N ALA A 214 9.21 -0.18 -13.27
CA ALA A 214 8.20 0.47 -14.10
C ALA A 214 7.65 -0.45 -15.18
N ALA A 215 8.54 -1.04 -15.99
CA ALA A 215 8.13 -1.92 -17.09
C ALA A 215 7.47 -3.21 -16.58
N GLN A 216 8.03 -3.79 -15.51
CA GLN A 216 7.55 -5.03 -14.91
C GLN A 216 6.17 -4.87 -14.26
N THR A 217 5.93 -3.74 -13.59
CA THR A 217 4.61 -3.41 -13.02
C THR A 217 3.57 -3.27 -14.11
N ALA A 218 3.87 -2.54 -15.19
CA ALA A 218 2.94 -2.38 -16.31
C ALA A 218 2.61 -3.71 -16.99
N ALA A 219 3.60 -4.58 -17.20
CA ALA A 219 3.37 -5.91 -17.75
C ALA A 219 2.47 -6.77 -16.85
N PHE A 220 2.68 -6.73 -15.54
CA PHE A 220 1.85 -7.43 -14.56
C PHE A 220 0.40 -6.90 -14.58
N THR A 221 0.22 -5.58 -14.42
CA THR A 221 -1.11 -4.95 -14.45
C THR A 221 -1.87 -5.30 -15.73
N ALA A 222 -1.21 -5.24 -16.89
CA ALA A 222 -1.82 -5.58 -18.17
C ALA A 222 -2.24 -7.06 -18.25
N ASP A 223 -1.40 -7.98 -17.76
CA ASP A 223 -1.71 -9.41 -17.82
C ASP A 223 -2.88 -9.82 -16.94
N PHE A 224 -3.01 -9.18 -15.77
CA PHE A 224 -4.08 -9.44 -14.81
C PHE A 224 -5.34 -8.57 -15.01
N GLY A 225 -5.34 -7.64 -15.98
CA GLY A 225 -6.49 -6.76 -16.24
C GLY A 225 -6.79 -5.80 -15.08
N LEU A 226 -5.74 -5.35 -14.40
CA LEU A 226 -5.83 -4.38 -13.32
C LEU A 226 -5.94 -2.96 -13.91
N ASP A 227 -6.53 -2.03 -13.15
CA ASP A 227 -6.62 -0.63 -13.57
C ASP A 227 -5.37 0.16 -13.24
N GLY A 228 -4.48 -0.37 -12.40
CA GLY A 228 -3.27 0.33 -12.01
C GLY A 228 -2.51 -0.30 -10.85
N VAL A 229 -1.71 0.54 -10.20
CA VAL A 229 -0.86 0.20 -9.07
C VAL A 229 -0.96 1.24 -7.96
N LEU A 230 -0.85 0.80 -6.72
CA LEU A 230 -0.55 1.65 -5.58
C LEU A 230 0.85 1.34 -5.06
N LEU A 231 1.68 2.37 -5.04
CA LEU A 231 3.04 2.36 -4.53
C LEU A 231 3.05 2.74 -3.03
N GLY A 232 3.38 1.80 -2.14
CA GLY A 232 3.38 2.01 -0.68
C GLY A 232 4.65 2.64 -0.13
N ASN A 233 4.61 3.10 1.12
CA ASN A 233 5.78 3.50 1.91
C ASN A 233 6.74 4.45 1.18
N GLN A 234 6.20 5.48 0.51
CA GLN A 234 6.96 6.41 -0.32
C GLN A 234 7.85 5.71 -1.36
N PHE A 235 7.35 4.63 -2.00
CA PHE A 235 8.10 3.82 -2.97
C PHE A 235 8.89 4.69 -3.94
N GLY A 236 10.17 4.34 -4.13
CA GLY A 236 11.11 5.09 -4.95
C GLY A 236 12.00 6.03 -4.14
N LEU A 237 11.68 6.28 -2.87
CA LEU A 237 12.49 7.08 -1.96
C LEU A 237 13.15 6.16 -0.91
N VAL A 238 14.47 6.22 -0.76
CA VAL A 238 15.20 5.43 0.25
C VAL A 238 15.29 6.22 1.56
N GLY A 239 15.28 5.54 2.71
CA GLY A 239 15.24 6.21 4.01
C GLY A 239 13.88 6.88 4.27
N PHE A 240 12.82 6.33 3.69
CA PHE A 240 11.45 6.82 3.84
C PHE A 240 11.01 6.85 5.31
N TRP A 241 9.94 7.60 5.60
CA TRP A 241 9.43 7.97 6.92
C TRP A 241 10.21 9.06 7.67
N HIS A 242 11.54 9.07 7.61
CA HIS A 242 12.37 10.06 8.32
C HIS A 242 13.32 10.79 7.37
N PRO A 243 13.13 12.10 7.13
CA PRO A 243 13.98 12.89 6.22
C PRO A 243 15.48 12.79 6.54
N ASP A 244 15.83 12.66 7.82
CA ASP A 244 17.23 12.55 8.27
C ASP A 244 17.91 11.24 7.84
N ASN A 245 17.12 10.23 7.45
CA ASN A 245 17.61 8.95 6.93
C ASN A 245 17.70 8.95 5.39
N ALA A 246 17.29 10.04 4.73
CA ALA A 246 17.41 10.15 3.29
C ALA A 246 18.89 10.14 2.86
N PRO A 247 19.26 9.39 1.80
CA PRO A 247 20.60 9.46 1.25
C PRO A 247 20.94 10.88 0.77
N PRO A 248 22.23 11.24 0.67
CA PRO A 248 22.65 12.54 0.17
C PRO A 248 21.96 12.89 -1.15
N LEU A 249 21.24 14.01 -1.17
CA LEU A 249 20.55 14.48 -2.36
C LEU A 249 21.57 15.05 -3.35
N THR A 250 21.73 14.38 -4.49
CA THR A 250 22.50 14.87 -5.63
C THR A 250 21.59 15.11 -6.84
N PRO A 251 22.00 15.96 -7.81
CA PRO A 251 21.24 16.15 -9.05
C PRO A 251 20.96 14.83 -9.78
N GLU A 252 21.91 13.90 -9.79
CA GLU A 252 21.77 12.60 -10.44
C GLU A 252 20.71 11.74 -9.75
N ARG A 253 20.67 11.76 -8.41
CA ARG A 253 19.66 11.02 -7.64
C ARG A 253 18.26 11.56 -7.88
N SER A 254 18.09 12.89 -7.84
CA SER A 254 16.81 13.53 -8.14
C SER A 254 16.33 13.22 -9.57
N ALA A 255 17.24 13.27 -10.55
CA ALA A 255 16.95 12.89 -11.94
C ALA A 255 16.58 11.40 -12.07
N GLY A 256 17.22 10.51 -11.31
CA GLY A 256 16.89 9.08 -11.27
C GLY A 256 15.49 8.81 -10.70
N ILE A 257 15.11 9.51 -9.64
CA ILE A 257 13.77 9.42 -9.03
C ILE A 257 12.71 9.96 -10.00
N GLU A 258 12.93 11.14 -10.60
CA GLU A 258 12.03 11.68 -11.62
C GLU A 258 11.87 10.71 -12.80
N ARG A 259 12.98 10.14 -13.28
CA ARG A 259 12.96 9.14 -14.35
C ARG A 259 12.08 7.95 -14.00
N PHE A 260 12.19 7.39 -12.79
CA PHE A 260 11.36 6.26 -12.37
C PHE A 260 9.87 6.58 -12.50
N PHE A 261 9.41 7.70 -11.94
CA PHE A 261 8.00 8.09 -11.98
C PHE A 261 7.50 8.37 -13.40
N LEU A 262 8.31 9.03 -14.23
CA LEU A 262 7.98 9.27 -15.63
C LEU A 262 7.92 7.98 -16.46
N ARG A 263 8.86 7.05 -16.24
CA ARG A 263 8.86 5.74 -16.91
C ARG A 263 7.71 4.86 -16.47
N LEU A 264 7.34 4.89 -15.19
CA LEU A 264 6.16 4.20 -14.70
C LEU A 264 4.90 4.75 -15.37
N ARG A 265 4.73 6.08 -15.41
CA ARG A 265 3.59 6.70 -16.12
C ARG A 265 3.57 6.33 -17.60
N GLU A 266 4.70 6.41 -18.29
CA GLU A 266 4.81 6.02 -19.70
C GLU A 266 4.40 4.56 -19.92
N ALA A 267 4.90 3.64 -19.09
CA ALA A 267 4.61 2.22 -19.18
C ALA A 267 3.15 1.88 -18.84
N MET A 268 2.56 2.56 -17.85
CA MET A 268 1.16 2.37 -17.43
C MET A 268 0.15 2.99 -18.40
N GLY A 269 0.55 4.01 -19.18
CA GLY A 269 -0.35 4.75 -20.06
C GLY A 269 -1.53 5.36 -19.29
N ASP A 270 -2.74 4.93 -19.63
CA ASP A 270 -4.00 5.35 -18.99
C ASP A 270 -4.26 4.65 -17.63
N GLY A 271 -3.40 3.70 -17.24
CA GLY A 271 -3.48 3.03 -15.95
C GLY A 271 -3.23 3.98 -14.77
N LEU A 272 -3.86 3.69 -13.65
CA LEU A 272 -3.78 4.49 -12.43
C LEU A 272 -2.44 4.25 -11.71
N VAL A 273 -1.82 5.34 -11.25
CA VAL A 273 -0.62 5.31 -10.39
C VAL A 273 -0.91 6.07 -9.12
N TYR A 274 -1.14 5.32 -8.05
CA TYR A 274 -1.35 5.86 -6.70
C TYR A 274 -0.05 5.77 -5.91
N TRP A 275 0.19 6.72 -5.03
CA TRP A 275 1.38 6.74 -4.17
C TRP A 275 0.98 7.01 -2.73
N MET A 276 1.49 6.22 -1.79
CA MET A 276 1.12 6.27 -0.37
C MET A 276 2.31 6.61 0.52
N ASP A 277 1.96 6.99 1.76
CA ASP A 277 2.85 7.25 2.88
C ASP A 277 3.66 8.52 2.72
N THR A 278 3.08 9.47 2.00
CA THR A 278 3.49 10.85 2.15
C THR A 278 3.10 11.26 3.56
N TYR A 279 4.08 11.29 4.46
CA TYR A 279 3.92 11.85 5.80
C TYR A 279 4.35 13.30 5.87
N TRP A 280 5.08 13.73 4.85
CA TRP A 280 5.78 14.99 4.84
C TRP A 280 5.24 15.90 3.76
N ARG A 281 5.32 17.19 4.04
CA ARG A 281 4.96 18.24 3.09
C ARG A 281 5.78 18.07 1.82
N ALA A 282 5.21 18.44 0.67
CA ALA A 282 5.91 18.33 -0.61
C ALA A 282 7.26 19.06 -0.64
N GLU A 283 7.43 20.13 0.16
CA GLU A 283 8.71 20.83 0.33
C GLU A 283 9.78 19.94 0.99
N VAL A 284 9.41 19.22 2.04
CA VAL A 284 10.32 18.28 2.72
C VAL A 284 10.66 17.13 1.77
N GLU A 285 9.69 16.65 1.01
CA GLU A 285 9.94 15.55 0.07
C GLU A 285 10.90 15.95 -1.07
N ARG A 286 10.81 17.21 -1.53
CA ARG A 286 11.76 17.80 -2.46
C ARG A 286 13.15 17.92 -1.87
N SER A 287 13.26 18.45 -0.65
CA SER A 287 14.56 18.77 -0.06
C SER A 287 15.31 17.54 0.44
N ALA A 288 14.60 16.55 0.98
CA ALA A 288 15.21 15.33 1.52
C ALA A 288 15.47 14.28 0.43
N TRP A 289 14.48 14.01 -0.44
CA TRP A 289 14.59 12.93 -1.42
C TRP A 289 14.62 13.38 -2.88
N GLY A 290 14.42 14.67 -3.17
CA GLY A 290 14.48 15.17 -4.55
C GLY A 290 13.25 14.88 -5.39
N MET A 291 12.09 14.66 -4.75
CA MET A 291 10.81 14.46 -5.44
C MET A 291 10.46 15.71 -6.26
N THR A 292 10.28 15.59 -7.58
CA THR A 292 10.10 16.74 -8.46
C THR A 292 8.64 17.02 -8.80
N ASP A 293 8.35 18.21 -9.35
CA ASP A 293 7.01 18.51 -9.89
C ASP A 293 6.59 17.53 -11.00
N ALA A 294 7.53 17.08 -11.82
CA ALA A 294 7.24 16.15 -12.90
C ALA A 294 6.88 14.77 -12.34
N ALA A 295 7.59 14.31 -11.31
CA ALA A 295 7.25 13.09 -10.59
C ALA A 295 5.86 13.18 -9.95
N TYR A 296 5.52 14.29 -9.28
CA TYR A 296 4.16 14.46 -8.73
C TYR A 296 3.08 14.46 -9.81
N ARG A 297 3.30 15.15 -10.93
CA ARG A 297 2.34 15.20 -12.05
C ARG A 297 2.13 13.86 -12.73
N SER A 298 3.01 12.88 -12.51
CA SER A 298 2.85 11.54 -13.08
C SER A 298 1.93 10.65 -12.24
N LEU A 299 1.46 11.12 -11.07
CA LEU A 299 0.61 10.39 -10.14
C LEU A 299 -0.86 10.82 -10.28
N ASP A 300 -1.79 9.89 -10.16
CA ASP A 300 -3.24 10.18 -10.18
C ASP A 300 -3.77 10.54 -8.79
N ALA A 301 -3.24 9.89 -7.76
CA ALA A 301 -3.64 10.10 -6.38
C ALA A 301 -2.47 9.91 -5.42
N ILE A 302 -2.53 10.64 -4.31
CA ILE A 302 -1.58 10.52 -3.20
C ILE A 302 -2.35 10.27 -1.91
N LEU A 303 -2.00 9.21 -1.20
CA LEU A 303 -2.52 8.96 0.13
C LEU A 303 -1.68 9.72 1.17
N VAL A 304 -2.39 10.41 2.05
CA VAL A 304 -1.85 11.23 3.12
C VAL A 304 -2.29 10.65 4.44
N SER A 305 -1.37 10.51 5.40
CA SER A 305 -1.69 10.14 6.79
C SER A 305 -2.23 8.70 6.98
N THR A 306 -1.86 7.75 6.12
CA THR A 306 -2.01 6.32 6.45
C THR A 306 -0.93 5.95 7.47
N PHE A 307 -1.26 5.21 8.53
CA PHE A 307 -0.35 4.95 9.67
C PHE A 307 0.06 6.20 10.45
N ALA A 308 -0.90 6.98 10.93
CA ALA A 308 -0.66 8.22 11.69
C ALA A 308 0.09 8.06 13.04
N VAL A 309 0.60 6.86 13.35
CA VAL A 309 1.51 6.61 14.48
C VAL A 309 2.99 6.78 14.12
N LEU A 310 3.35 6.72 12.84
CA LEU A 310 4.75 6.87 12.42
C LEU A 310 5.18 8.34 12.33
N VAL A 311 4.23 9.25 12.19
CA VAL A 311 4.50 10.69 12.10
C VAL A 311 3.65 11.47 13.08
N GLU A 312 4.22 12.57 13.57
CA GLU A 312 3.53 13.45 14.49
C GLU A 312 2.22 13.95 13.89
N ARG A 313 1.13 13.87 14.67
CA ARG A 313 -0.20 14.36 14.27
C ARG A 313 -0.19 15.80 13.74
N THR A 314 0.76 16.61 14.20
CA THR A 314 1.01 17.99 13.77
C THR A 314 1.34 18.12 12.28
N GLU A 315 1.86 17.08 11.63
CA GLU A 315 2.20 17.10 10.21
C GLU A 315 1.07 16.67 9.26
N ILE A 316 0.00 16.06 9.78
CA ILE A 316 -1.12 15.55 8.95
C ILE A 316 -1.75 16.67 8.11
N VAL A 317 -2.14 17.79 8.75
CA VAL A 317 -2.79 18.91 8.06
C VAL A 317 -1.83 19.64 7.11
N PRO A 318 -0.61 20.07 7.54
CA PRO A 318 0.34 20.70 6.63
C PRO A 318 0.67 19.84 5.41
N ASN A 319 0.80 18.53 5.59
CA ASN A 319 1.06 17.61 4.50
C ASN A 319 -0.13 17.56 3.53
N LEU A 320 -1.35 17.31 4.02
CA LEU A 320 -2.58 17.30 3.21
C LEU A 320 -2.70 18.56 2.35
N LEU A 321 -2.58 19.73 2.97
CA LEU A 321 -2.69 21.02 2.27
C LEU A 321 -1.58 21.21 1.24
N SER A 322 -0.35 20.75 1.56
CA SER A 322 0.75 20.82 0.61
C SER A 322 0.51 19.96 -0.64
N LYS A 323 -0.11 18.77 -0.50
CA LYS A 323 -0.43 17.90 -1.63
C LYS A 323 -1.60 18.45 -2.45
N ALA A 324 -2.63 18.97 -1.78
CA ALA A 324 -3.76 19.63 -2.45
C ALA A 324 -3.31 20.82 -3.31
N ALA A 325 -2.25 21.53 -2.90
CA ALA A 325 -1.69 22.66 -3.63
C ALA A 325 -0.85 22.29 -4.86
N LEU A 326 -0.49 21.01 -5.07
CA LEU A 326 0.35 20.59 -6.20
C LEU A 326 -0.35 20.72 -7.56
N GLY A 327 -1.69 20.74 -7.59
CA GLY A 327 -2.47 20.82 -8.83
C GLY A 327 -2.28 19.62 -9.79
N GLY A 328 -1.70 18.51 -9.29
CA GLY A 328 -1.49 17.27 -10.03
C GLY A 328 -2.29 16.12 -9.41
N PRO A 329 -1.72 15.36 -8.48
CA PRO A 329 -2.38 14.19 -7.90
C PRO A 329 -3.51 14.60 -6.94
N ARG A 330 -4.54 13.76 -6.88
CA ARG A 330 -5.67 13.92 -5.96
C ARG A 330 -5.30 13.44 -4.55
N PRO A 331 -5.42 14.27 -3.49
CA PRO A 331 -5.14 13.83 -2.12
C PRO A 331 -6.25 12.92 -1.59
N LEU A 332 -5.88 11.73 -1.13
CA LEU A 332 -6.75 10.81 -0.39
C LEU A 332 -6.33 10.82 1.08
N LEU A 333 -7.26 11.04 2.01
CA LEU A 333 -6.97 11.04 3.44
C LEU A 333 -7.08 9.62 4.00
N GLY A 334 -6.01 9.14 4.62
CA GLY A 334 -5.99 7.91 5.41
C GLY A 334 -6.80 8.06 6.69
N LEU A 335 -7.75 7.16 6.92
CA LEU A 335 -8.52 7.05 8.16
C LEU A 335 -8.22 5.70 8.79
N ASP A 336 -7.27 5.66 9.71
CA ASP A 336 -6.79 4.39 10.25
C ASP A 336 -7.82 3.77 11.20
N PHE A 337 -7.92 2.43 11.14
CA PHE A 337 -8.73 1.62 12.04
C PHE A 337 -7.92 0.44 12.54
N VAL A 338 -7.50 -0.40 11.61
CA VAL A 338 -6.76 -1.64 11.82
C VAL A 338 -5.60 -1.67 10.83
N ASP A 339 -4.67 -2.60 11.03
CA ASP A 339 -3.66 -2.92 10.03
C ASP A 339 -3.73 -4.41 9.65
N PRO A 340 -3.64 -4.76 8.35
CA PRO A 340 -3.69 -6.14 7.92
C PRO A 340 -2.36 -6.87 8.12
N TRP A 341 -1.27 -6.18 8.46
CA TRP A 341 0.04 -6.76 8.67
C TRP A 341 0.48 -6.66 10.11
N TYR A 342 0.09 -5.66 10.89
CA TYR A 342 0.56 -5.45 12.25
C TYR A 342 -0.57 -5.60 13.27
N TRP A 343 -0.19 -5.90 14.52
CA TRP A 343 -1.15 -5.92 15.63
C TRP A 343 -1.50 -4.48 16.02
N TYR A 344 -2.36 -3.85 15.23
CA TYR A 344 -2.65 -2.43 15.33
C TYR A 344 -4.14 -2.16 15.19
N ARG A 345 -4.71 -1.42 16.15
CA ARG A 345 -6.13 -1.05 16.18
C ARG A 345 -6.29 0.40 16.65
N THR A 346 -6.05 1.38 15.78
CA THR A 346 -6.10 2.82 16.10
C THR A 346 -7.37 3.20 16.88
N TYR A 347 -8.53 2.66 16.52
CA TYR A 347 -9.80 3.00 17.18
C TYR A 347 -9.85 2.62 18.68
N LEU A 348 -9.03 1.66 19.12
CA LEU A 348 -8.88 1.23 20.52
C LEU A 348 -7.58 1.73 21.15
N ASP A 349 -6.47 1.46 20.48
CA ASP A 349 -5.12 1.57 21.03
C ASP A 349 -4.56 3.00 20.89
N ASP A 350 -5.04 3.79 19.91
CA ASP A 350 -4.75 5.23 19.78
C ASP A 350 -6.00 6.04 19.36
N ARG A 351 -7.00 6.03 20.25
CA ARG A 351 -8.28 6.68 20.00
C ARG A 351 -8.15 8.19 19.72
N ARG A 352 -7.09 8.84 20.19
CA ARG A 352 -6.87 10.28 19.95
C ARG A 352 -6.55 10.54 18.49
N THR A 353 -5.64 9.76 17.90
CA THR A 353 -5.32 9.85 16.48
C THR A 353 -6.50 9.46 15.61
N TYR A 354 -7.20 8.37 15.99
CA TYR A 354 -8.44 7.96 15.34
C TYR A 354 -9.46 9.10 15.22
N LEU A 355 -9.79 9.77 16.33
CA LEU A 355 -10.74 10.90 16.33
C LEU A 355 -10.20 12.10 15.55
N TYR A 356 -8.90 12.41 15.73
CA TYR A 356 -8.27 13.55 15.06
C TYR A 356 -8.33 13.45 13.53
N GLN A 357 -8.11 12.27 12.93
CA GLN A 357 -8.24 12.08 11.49
C GLN A 357 -9.65 12.44 10.97
N ARG A 358 -10.70 12.17 11.75
CA ARG A 358 -12.09 12.56 11.39
C ARG A 358 -12.31 14.07 11.54
N GLU A 359 -11.70 14.69 12.55
CA GLU A 359 -11.72 16.16 12.70
C GLU A 359 -11.02 16.85 11.53
N VAL A 360 -9.88 16.32 11.08
CA VAL A 360 -9.16 16.79 9.90
C VAL A 360 -10.04 16.69 8.65
N LEU A 361 -10.70 15.55 8.44
CA LEU A 361 -11.63 15.38 7.32
C LEU A 361 -12.74 16.44 7.35
N ALA A 362 -13.36 16.69 8.50
CA ALA A 362 -14.42 17.67 8.64
C ALA A 362 -13.92 19.11 8.40
N ALA A 363 -12.75 19.46 8.92
CA ALA A 363 -12.18 20.80 8.81
C ALA A 363 -11.60 21.11 7.42
N HIS A 364 -11.16 20.09 6.68
CA HIS A 364 -10.42 20.24 5.42
C HIS A 364 -11.04 19.47 4.24
N ALA A 365 -12.35 19.22 4.28
CA ALA A 365 -13.08 18.46 3.26
C ALA A 365 -12.79 18.94 1.81
N GLY A 366 -12.70 20.26 1.59
CA GLY A 366 -12.39 20.84 0.28
C GLY A 366 -11.00 20.48 -0.27
N SER A 367 -10.07 20.02 0.57
CA SER A 367 -8.73 19.56 0.17
C SER A 367 -8.62 18.03 0.01
N VAL A 368 -9.70 17.29 0.29
CA VAL A 368 -9.73 15.83 0.24
C VAL A 368 -10.56 15.36 -0.96
N ALA A 369 -9.96 14.53 -1.81
CA ALA A 369 -10.60 13.93 -2.98
C ALA A 369 -11.19 12.54 -2.70
N GLY A 370 -10.71 11.86 -1.65
CA GLY A 370 -11.26 10.60 -1.18
C GLY A 370 -10.68 10.17 0.14
N VAL A 371 -11.17 9.05 0.65
CA VAL A 371 -10.79 8.46 1.92
C VAL A 371 -10.23 7.07 1.69
N SER A 372 -9.12 6.77 2.35
CA SER A 372 -8.46 5.46 2.28
C SER A 372 -8.42 4.78 3.65
N PHE A 373 -8.65 3.47 3.70
CA PHE A 373 -8.42 2.66 4.90
C PHE A 373 -8.20 1.18 4.61
N PHE A 374 -7.58 0.48 5.54
CA PHE A 374 -7.49 -0.98 5.56
C PHE A 374 -8.82 -1.60 5.96
N ALA A 375 -9.40 -2.38 5.05
CA ALA A 375 -10.72 -2.97 5.24
C ALA A 375 -10.70 -4.22 6.11
N ASN A 376 -9.54 -4.87 6.30
CA ASN A 376 -9.38 -6.02 7.18
C ASN A 376 -8.17 -5.91 8.10
N ASP A 377 -8.26 -6.58 9.25
CA ASP A 377 -7.16 -6.74 10.19
C ASP A 377 -6.24 -7.92 9.80
N THR A 378 -5.23 -8.16 10.63
CA THR A 378 -4.23 -9.22 10.43
C THR A 378 -4.79 -10.65 10.46
N PHE A 379 -6.04 -10.83 10.89
CA PHE A 379 -6.76 -12.09 10.86
C PHE A 379 -7.78 -12.18 9.72
N GLY A 380 -7.90 -11.12 8.91
CA GLY A 380 -8.91 -11.06 7.85
C GLY A 380 -10.28 -10.56 8.34
N HIS A 381 -10.43 -10.16 9.60
CA HIS A 381 -11.70 -9.60 10.07
C HIS A 381 -11.89 -8.18 9.55
N PHE A 382 -13.10 -7.86 9.12
CA PHE A 382 -13.41 -6.50 8.70
C PHE A 382 -13.45 -5.51 9.86
N VAL A 383 -13.28 -4.23 9.55
CA VAL A 383 -13.40 -3.14 10.52
C VAL A 383 -14.78 -3.20 11.22
N PRO A 384 -14.87 -3.05 12.55
CA PRO A 384 -16.15 -3.11 13.26
C PRO A 384 -17.18 -2.10 12.74
N GLU A 385 -18.43 -2.56 12.56
CA GLU A 385 -19.53 -1.76 12.00
C GLU A 385 -19.75 -0.43 12.74
N SER A 386 -19.63 -0.44 14.08
CA SER A 386 -19.84 0.77 14.89
C SER A 386 -18.82 1.88 14.59
N GLU A 387 -17.56 1.50 14.31
CA GLU A 387 -16.50 2.45 13.99
C GLU A 387 -16.57 2.90 12.53
N LEU A 388 -16.96 2.00 11.62
CA LEU A 388 -17.27 2.36 10.23
C LEU A 388 -18.42 3.36 10.16
N ALA A 389 -19.53 3.09 10.86
CA ALA A 389 -20.70 3.98 10.87
C ALA A 389 -20.35 5.40 11.36
N ALA A 390 -19.55 5.51 12.42
CA ALA A 390 -19.06 6.80 12.92
C ALA A 390 -18.20 7.55 11.88
N THR A 391 -17.41 6.81 11.10
CA THR A 391 -16.56 7.37 10.05
C THR A 391 -17.36 7.79 8.82
N PHE A 392 -18.34 6.98 8.40
CA PHE A 392 -19.22 7.32 7.27
C PHE A 392 -20.11 8.53 7.57
N GLU A 393 -20.51 8.72 8.82
CA GLU A 393 -21.17 9.95 9.26
C GLU A 393 -20.27 11.19 9.05
N ALA A 394 -18.98 11.11 9.38
CA ALA A 394 -18.03 12.20 9.15
C ALA A 394 -17.85 12.48 7.65
N VAL A 395 -17.77 11.42 6.82
CA VAL A 395 -17.68 11.59 5.37
C VAL A 395 -18.94 12.22 4.80
N ARG A 396 -20.14 11.74 5.16
CA ARG A 396 -21.40 12.30 4.64
C ARG A 396 -21.51 13.79 4.95
N LYS A 397 -21.05 14.22 6.13
CA LYS A 397 -20.94 15.65 6.49
C LYS A 397 -19.96 16.40 5.59
N ALA A 398 -18.78 15.82 5.33
CA ALA A 398 -17.79 16.40 4.43
C ALA A 398 -18.33 16.56 2.99
N ASP A 399 -19.04 15.57 2.46
CA ASP A 399 -19.67 15.67 1.14
C ASP A 399 -20.71 16.81 1.09
N VAL A 400 -21.58 16.91 2.11
CA VAL A 400 -22.60 17.98 2.20
C VAL A 400 -21.97 19.37 2.30
N GLN A 401 -20.94 19.53 3.13
CA GLN A 401 -20.26 20.81 3.34
C GLN A 401 -19.67 21.38 2.05
N GLU A 402 -19.14 20.50 1.19
CA GLU A 402 -18.53 20.88 -0.09
C GLU A 402 -19.53 20.98 -1.24
N GLY A 403 -20.84 20.89 -0.96
CA GLY A 403 -21.88 20.86 -1.99
C GLY A 403 -21.73 19.69 -2.97
N ARG A 404 -21.02 18.63 -2.56
CA ARG A 404 -20.92 17.39 -3.33
C ARG A 404 -22.27 16.69 -3.25
N PRO A 405 -22.70 15.96 -4.29
CA PRO A 405 -23.96 15.23 -4.24
C PRO A 405 -23.95 14.31 -3.02
N SER A 406 -24.71 14.64 -1.98
CA SER A 406 -25.02 13.67 -0.93
C SER A 406 -26.02 12.70 -1.53
N GLY A 407 -25.72 11.40 -1.47
CA GLY A 407 -26.48 10.31 -2.14
C GLY A 407 -27.99 10.37 -1.88
N GLY A 408 -28.68 11.15 -2.71
CA GLY A 408 -30.07 11.53 -2.56
C GLY A 408 -30.55 12.17 -3.85
N GLY A 409 -30.42 11.45 -4.97
CA GLY A 409 -30.72 12.02 -6.27
C GLY A 409 -30.69 11.02 -7.42
N VAL A 410 -31.75 10.20 -7.49
CA VAL A 410 -32.39 9.66 -8.71
C VAL A 410 -31.46 9.28 -9.86
N ASN A 411 -31.28 7.96 -10.04
CA ASN A 411 -30.87 7.33 -11.29
C ASN A 411 -31.60 7.99 -12.48
N ARG A 412 -30.84 8.65 -13.34
CA ARG A 412 -31.28 8.97 -14.70
C ARG A 412 -30.65 7.97 -15.67
N PRO A 413 -31.42 7.58 -16.69
CA PRO A 413 -31.32 6.30 -17.40
C PRO A 413 -30.04 6.11 -18.21
#